data_AF-A0A926EBA7-F1
#
_entry.id   AF-A0A926EBA7-F1
#
_cell.length_a   1.000
_cell.length_b   1.000
_cell.length_c   1.000
_cell.angle_alpha   90.00
_cell.angle_beta   90.00
_cell.angle_gamma   90.00
#
_symmetry.space_group_name_H-M   'P 1'
#
loop_
_entity.id
_entity.type
_entity.pdbx_description
1 polymer ?
#
loop_
_entity_poly.entity_id
_entity_poly.type
_entity_poly.pdbx_seq_one_letter_code
_entity_poly.pdbx_strand_id
1 'polypeptide(L)'
;MAENAEQVKQSKKEQLSSSDIAAFCSQLSLMLRAGIPAAEGLGILRDDIQDAKGKKLISGIAAQVDMGEPLFAALRASGAFPKYMVDMVEIGEKTGRLDDVTASLSSYYERDEYLSRTIKNAVAYPAVMIVMMAVVIVVLITKVLPIFSDVLSRLGATLSPLAQGLLNFGTALARYGALILGVIAVIAMAYLILRNTRWSGAFLHKIYTRGFATKRFAATVAAGRFANAMALMLQSGLDTQESLDMAYQLVDDEAMRDKIERCGALMKEGVTFSQAVQDTEIFSGVNARMLRVGFQAGALDKVMADIARRYEDEVDERMGRAISLLEPTLVAVLSIIVGMILLSVMLPLMSIMSSIG
;
A
#
# COMPACT_ATOMS: atom_id res chain seq x y z
N MET A 1 5.82 -43.07 -8.76
CA MET A 1 4.74 -42.08 -8.55
C MET A 1 4.98 -41.14 -7.36
N ALA A 2 5.95 -41.39 -6.48
CA ALA A 2 6.31 -40.47 -5.39
C ALA A 2 7.37 -39.40 -5.76
N GLU A 3 8.09 -39.56 -6.88
CA GLU A 3 9.14 -38.60 -7.32
C GLU A 3 8.60 -37.33 -8.02
N ASN A 4 7.34 -37.33 -8.48
CA ASN A 4 6.76 -36.16 -9.16
C ASN A 4 6.13 -35.12 -8.23
N ALA A 5 6.10 -35.38 -6.92
CA ALA A 5 5.52 -34.46 -5.93
C ALA A 5 6.54 -33.48 -5.33
N GLU A 6 7.84 -33.73 -5.48
CA GLU A 6 8.90 -32.85 -4.94
C GLU A 6 9.27 -31.69 -5.88
N GLN A 7 8.91 -31.74 -7.17
CA GLN A 7 9.19 -30.66 -8.11
C GLN A 7 8.16 -29.52 -8.13
N VAL A 8 6.99 -29.69 -7.49
CA VAL A 8 5.93 -28.65 -7.44
C VAL A 8 6.13 -27.66 -6.28
N LYS A 9 7.15 -27.86 -5.44
CA LYS A 9 7.58 -26.90 -4.40
C LYS A 9 8.64 -25.91 -4.92
N GLN A 10 8.53 -25.46 -6.17
CA GLN A 10 9.29 -24.29 -6.63
C GLN A 10 8.87 -23.08 -5.81
N SER A 11 9.71 -22.77 -4.82
CA SER A 11 9.86 -21.49 -4.12
C SER A 11 9.25 -20.34 -4.93
N LYS A 12 8.11 -19.80 -4.45
CA LYS A 12 7.58 -18.51 -4.88
C LYS A 12 8.69 -17.48 -4.62
N LYS A 13 9.51 -17.21 -5.64
CA LYS A 13 10.72 -16.37 -5.53
C LYS A 13 10.34 -15.02 -4.94
N GLU A 14 11.15 -14.56 -3.99
CA GLU A 14 10.97 -13.29 -3.30
C GLU A 14 10.93 -12.15 -4.33
N GLN A 15 9.86 -11.36 -4.33
CA GLN A 15 9.79 -10.14 -5.14
C GLN A 15 10.75 -9.10 -4.58
N LEU A 16 11.42 -8.37 -5.47
CA LEU A 16 12.35 -7.29 -5.14
C LEU A 16 11.67 -6.13 -4.41
N SER A 17 12.44 -5.36 -3.65
CA SER A 17 11.91 -4.13 -3.06
C SER A 17 11.66 -3.06 -4.12
N SER A 18 10.72 -2.14 -3.86
CA SER A 18 10.51 -0.96 -4.71
C SER A 18 11.81 -0.16 -4.90
N SER A 19 12.65 -0.07 -3.85
CA SER A 19 13.99 0.52 -3.94
C SER A 19 14.92 -0.20 -4.92
N ASP A 20 14.95 -1.54 -4.90
CA ASP A 20 15.81 -2.33 -5.79
C ASP A 20 15.31 -2.26 -7.24
N ILE A 21 13.99 -2.27 -7.43
CA ILE A 21 13.34 -2.12 -8.74
C ILE A 21 13.62 -0.72 -9.31
N ALA A 22 13.51 0.33 -8.48
CA ALA A 22 13.85 1.69 -8.86
C ALA A 22 15.31 1.79 -9.33
N ALA A 23 16.25 1.26 -8.54
CA ALA A 23 17.67 1.26 -8.90
C ALA A 23 17.93 0.50 -10.21
N PHE A 24 17.33 -0.69 -10.37
CA PHE A 24 17.41 -1.48 -11.59
C PHE A 24 16.92 -0.69 -12.81
N CYS A 25 15.73 -0.09 -12.72
CA CYS A 25 15.13 0.71 -13.80
C CYS A 25 15.95 1.97 -14.11
N SER A 26 16.47 2.65 -13.09
CA SER A 26 17.32 3.84 -13.23
C SER A 26 18.60 3.52 -14.00
N GLN A 27 19.32 2.48 -13.56
CA GLN A 27 20.57 2.05 -14.18
C GLN A 27 20.33 1.57 -15.62
N LEU A 28 19.29 0.74 -15.84
CA LEU A 28 18.96 0.25 -17.18
C LEU A 28 18.54 1.39 -18.11
N SER A 29 17.75 2.36 -17.64
CA SER A 29 17.36 3.54 -18.42
C SER A 29 18.58 4.37 -18.84
N LEU A 30 19.54 4.57 -17.93
CA LEU A 30 20.79 5.29 -18.22
C LEU A 30 21.58 4.60 -19.35
N MET A 31 21.71 3.27 -19.29
CA MET A 31 22.41 2.48 -20.31
C MET A 31 21.69 2.55 -21.66
N LEU A 32 20.36 2.37 -21.68
CA LEU A 32 19.56 2.43 -22.90
C LEU A 32 19.63 3.80 -23.56
N ARG A 33 19.59 4.89 -22.79
CA ARG A 33 19.75 6.26 -23.28
C ARG A 33 21.15 6.56 -23.81
N ALA A 34 22.16 5.86 -23.32
CA ALA A 34 23.52 5.89 -23.85
C ALA A 34 23.67 5.04 -25.14
N GLY A 35 22.62 4.38 -25.60
CA GLY A 35 22.64 3.50 -26.77
C GLY A 35 23.18 2.10 -26.50
N ILE A 36 23.35 1.72 -25.23
CA ILE A 36 23.84 0.39 -24.84
C ILE A 36 22.65 -0.59 -24.88
N PRO A 37 22.76 -1.71 -25.61
CA PRO A 37 21.71 -2.72 -25.67
C PRO A 37 21.37 -3.32 -24.29
N ALA A 38 20.12 -3.71 -24.07
CA ALA A 38 19.66 -4.25 -22.79
C ALA A 38 20.49 -5.45 -22.28
N ALA A 39 20.91 -6.33 -23.18
CA ALA A 39 21.77 -7.48 -22.86
C ALA A 39 23.11 -7.05 -22.21
N GLU A 40 23.80 -6.09 -22.84
CA GLU A 40 25.05 -5.54 -22.34
C GLU A 40 24.84 -4.74 -21.05
N GLY A 41 23.77 -3.94 -20.99
CA GLY A 41 23.38 -3.20 -19.78
C GLY A 41 23.14 -4.11 -18.58
N LEU A 42 22.48 -5.25 -18.76
CA LEU A 42 22.30 -6.25 -17.70
C LEU A 42 23.62 -6.86 -17.24
N GLY A 43 24.59 -7.04 -18.13
CA GLY A 43 25.95 -7.46 -17.80
C GLY A 43 26.66 -6.45 -16.89
N ILE A 44 26.54 -5.15 -17.19
CA ILE A 44 27.09 -4.07 -16.36
C ILE A 44 26.42 -4.04 -14.99
N LEU A 45 25.08 -4.11 -14.93
CA LEU A 45 24.33 -4.17 -13.67
C LEU A 45 24.75 -5.36 -12.80
N ARG A 46 24.94 -6.53 -13.40
CA ARG A 46 25.39 -7.74 -12.69
C ARG A 46 26.72 -7.53 -11.97
N ASP A 47 27.62 -6.76 -12.57
CA ASP A 47 28.97 -6.56 -12.05
C ASP A 47 29.02 -5.49 -10.95
N ASP A 48 28.05 -4.57 -10.92
CA ASP A 48 27.85 -3.57 -9.86
C ASP A 48 27.20 -4.15 -8.58
N ILE A 49 26.35 -5.18 -8.71
CA ILE A 49 25.65 -5.81 -7.58
C ILE A 49 26.62 -6.53 -6.63
N GLN A 50 26.60 -6.09 -5.36
CA GLN A 50 27.42 -6.65 -4.29
C GLN A 50 26.82 -7.93 -3.67
N ASP A 51 25.50 -8.08 -3.66
CA ASP A 51 24.83 -9.20 -2.99
C ASP A 51 24.75 -10.45 -3.90
N ALA A 52 25.02 -11.63 -3.34
CA ALA A 52 25.07 -12.87 -4.11
C ALA A 52 23.70 -13.30 -4.68
N LYS A 53 22.58 -12.95 -4.03
CA LYS A 53 21.23 -13.28 -4.51
C LYS A 53 20.86 -12.40 -5.70
N GLY A 54 21.06 -11.08 -5.59
CA GLY A 54 20.83 -10.14 -6.68
C GLY A 54 21.70 -10.44 -7.89
N LYS A 55 22.98 -10.76 -7.69
CA LYS A 55 23.88 -11.14 -8.77
C LYS A 55 23.41 -12.40 -9.49
N LYS A 56 22.94 -13.41 -8.75
CA LYS A 56 22.37 -14.64 -9.34
C LYS A 56 21.07 -14.37 -10.12
N LEU A 57 20.21 -13.48 -9.60
CA LEU A 57 18.97 -13.07 -10.24
C LEU A 57 19.24 -12.40 -11.59
N ILE A 58 20.07 -11.35 -11.61
CA ILE A 58 20.40 -10.62 -12.83
C ILE A 58 21.17 -11.51 -13.81
N SER A 59 22.09 -12.37 -13.34
CA SER A 59 22.78 -13.33 -14.21
C SER A 59 21.82 -14.27 -14.95
N GLY A 60 20.76 -14.73 -14.27
CA GLY A 60 19.75 -15.59 -14.89
C GLY A 60 18.87 -14.86 -15.91
N ILE A 61 18.69 -13.55 -15.76
CA ILE A 61 17.94 -12.71 -16.71
C ILE A 61 18.84 -12.38 -17.91
N ALA A 62 20.07 -11.92 -17.66
CA ALA A 62 21.07 -11.64 -18.68
C ALA A 62 21.28 -12.85 -19.61
N ALA A 63 21.44 -14.05 -19.05
CA ALA A 63 21.61 -15.26 -19.85
C ALA A 63 20.42 -15.56 -20.78
N GLN A 64 19.18 -15.30 -20.34
CA GLN A 64 18.01 -15.49 -21.19
C GLN A 64 17.95 -14.46 -22.33
N VAL A 65 18.25 -13.21 -22.01
CA VAL A 65 18.29 -12.12 -23.00
C VAL A 65 19.43 -12.34 -24.01
N ASP A 66 20.60 -12.82 -23.56
CA ASP A 66 21.73 -13.21 -24.42
C ASP A 66 21.37 -14.37 -25.36
N MET A 67 20.46 -15.26 -24.93
CA MET A 67 19.91 -16.34 -25.76
C MET A 67 18.85 -15.87 -26.76
N GLY A 68 18.50 -14.58 -26.76
CA GLY A 68 17.54 -13.96 -27.67
C GLY A 68 16.10 -13.92 -27.15
N GLU A 69 15.86 -14.26 -25.89
CA GLU A 69 14.53 -14.07 -25.28
C GLU A 69 14.26 -12.57 -25.03
N PRO A 70 13.03 -12.09 -25.24
CA PRO A 70 12.65 -10.72 -24.87
C PRO A 70 12.89 -10.44 -23.39
N LEU A 71 13.30 -9.21 -23.05
CA LEU A 71 13.57 -8.82 -21.66
C LEU A 71 12.35 -9.04 -20.76
N PHE A 72 11.15 -8.68 -21.22
CA PHE A 72 9.92 -8.88 -20.46
C PHE A 72 9.70 -10.35 -20.09
N ALA A 73 10.03 -11.28 -21.01
CA ALA A 73 9.86 -12.72 -20.79
C ALA A 73 10.86 -13.23 -19.74
N ALA A 74 12.12 -12.79 -19.82
CA ALA A 74 13.15 -13.12 -18.84
C ALA A 74 12.81 -12.57 -17.44
N LEU A 75 12.30 -11.34 -17.36
CA LEU A 75 11.82 -10.73 -16.12
C LEU A 75 10.61 -11.50 -15.55
N ARG A 76 9.67 -11.91 -16.39
CA ARG A 76 8.49 -12.72 -16.01
C ARG A 76 8.92 -14.07 -15.41
N ALA A 77 9.83 -14.77 -16.08
CA ALA A 77 10.37 -16.06 -15.66
C ALA A 77 11.17 -15.97 -14.35
N SER A 78 11.77 -14.81 -14.07
CA SER A 78 12.47 -14.58 -12.82
C SER A 78 11.56 -14.62 -11.59
N GLY A 79 10.28 -14.25 -11.74
CA GLY A 79 9.30 -14.13 -10.65
C GLY A 79 9.61 -13.05 -9.60
N ALA A 80 10.71 -12.30 -9.77
CA ALA A 80 11.18 -11.32 -8.79
C ALA A 80 10.60 -9.92 -9.01
N PHE A 81 10.05 -9.65 -10.19
CA PHE A 81 9.50 -8.35 -10.54
C PHE A 81 7.96 -8.34 -10.46
N PRO A 82 7.34 -7.23 -10.03
CA PRO A 82 5.88 -7.10 -10.02
C PRO A 82 5.30 -7.17 -11.44
N LYS A 83 4.10 -7.73 -11.56
CA LYS A 83 3.39 -7.86 -12.85
C LYS A 83 3.33 -6.54 -13.63
N TYR A 84 2.93 -5.46 -12.98
CA TYR A 84 2.85 -4.13 -13.59
C TYR A 84 4.17 -3.69 -14.25
N MET A 85 5.32 -3.93 -13.61
CA MET A 85 6.61 -3.60 -14.19
C MET A 85 6.89 -4.44 -15.45
N VAL A 86 6.65 -5.75 -15.37
CA VAL A 86 6.93 -6.67 -16.48
C VAL A 86 6.07 -6.33 -17.68
N ASP A 87 4.79 -6.05 -17.47
CA ASP A 87 3.86 -5.69 -18.53
C ASP A 87 4.21 -4.32 -19.15
N MET A 88 4.70 -3.37 -18.34
CA MET A 88 5.23 -2.11 -18.85
C MET A 88 6.49 -2.31 -19.70
N VAL A 89 7.43 -3.17 -19.28
CA VAL A 89 8.62 -3.52 -20.07
C VAL A 89 8.22 -4.20 -21.39
N GLU A 90 7.20 -5.06 -21.37
CA GLU A 90 6.65 -5.67 -22.59
C GLU A 90 6.14 -4.61 -23.58
N ILE A 91 5.43 -3.58 -23.08
CA ILE A 91 5.00 -2.44 -23.90
C ILE A 91 6.21 -1.69 -24.44
N GLY A 92 7.20 -1.37 -23.59
CA GLY A 92 8.41 -0.64 -23.97
C GLY A 92 9.24 -1.36 -25.04
N GLU A 93 9.36 -2.69 -24.96
CA GLU A 93 10.04 -3.48 -25.99
C GLU A 93 9.25 -3.50 -27.31
N LYS A 94 7.92 -3.65 -27.25
CA LYS A 94 7.06 -3.65 -28.46
C LYS A 94 7.03 -2.29 -29.16
N THR A 95 7.08 -1.20 -28.40
CA THR A 95 7.05 0.17 -28.94
C THR A 95 8.45 0.71 -29.26
N GLY A 96 9.51 0.00 -28.90
CA GLY A 96 10.89 0.45 -29.07
C GLY A 96 11.28 1.61 -28.16
N ARG A 97 10.57 1.79 -27.04
CA ARG A 97 10.75 2.89 -26.08
C ARG A 97 11.04 2.41 -24.67
N LEU A 98 11.85 1.36 -24.61
CA LEU A 98 12.26 0.75 -23.36
C LEU A 98 13.00 1.75 -22.44
N ASP A 99 13.71 2.71 -23.02
CA ASP A 99 14.41 3.79 -22.31
C ASP A 99 13.47 4.73 -21.54
N ASP A 100 12.37 5.16 -22.16
CA ASP A 100 11.36 6.01 -21.53
C ASP A 100 10.53 5.24 -20.50
N VAL A 101 10.17 3.99 -20.83
CA VAL A 101 9.43 3.11 -19.91
C VAL A 101 10.25 2.83 -18.66
N THR A 102 11.53 2.48 -18.79
CA THR A 102 12.41 2.24 -17.64
C THR A 102 12.65 3.50 -16.81
N ALA A 103 12.76 4.68 -17.43
CA ALA A 103 12.82 5.96 -16.72
C ALA A 103 11.55 6.23 -15.89
N SER A 104 10.38 6.01 -16.50
CA SER A 104 9.08 6.19 -15.83
C SER A 104 8.90 5.20 -14.68
N LEU A 105 9.26 3.93 -14.89
CA LEU A 105 9.24 2.91 -13.84
C LEU A 105 10.20 3.24 -12.70
N SER A 106 11.38 3.81 -12.98
CA SER A 106 12.29 4.30 -11.93
C SER A 106 11.59 5.33 -11.05
N SER A 107 11.06 6.39 -11.68
CA SER A 107 10.35 7.46 -10.96
C SER A 107 9.15 6.94 -10.17
N TYR A 108 8.39 6.00 -10.74
CA TYR A 108 7.25 5.37 -10.08
C TYR A 108 7.68 4.61 -8.82
N TYR A 109 8.68 3.73 -8.92
CA TYR A 109 9.10 2.90 -7.79
C TYR A 109 9.93 3.67 -6.74
N GLU A 110 10.62 4.77 -7.12
CA GLU A 110 11.23 5.71 -6.16
C GLU A 110 10.17 6.34 -5.26
N ARG A 111 9.06 6.79 -5.87
CA ARG A 111 7.92 7.35 -5.14
C ARG A 111 7.20 6.31 -4.31
N ASP A 112 6.98 5.11 -4.85
CA ASP A 112 6.38 4.00 -4.11
C ASP A 112 7.21 3.61 -2.88
N GLU A 113 8.54 3.62 -2.98
CA GLU A 113 9.43 3.40 -1.84
C GLU A 113 9.37 4.56 -0.84
N TYR A 114 9.39 5.81 -1.30
CA TYR A 114 9.23 6.99 -0.44
C TYR A 114 7.92 6.95 0.35
N LEU A 115 6.82 6.66 -0.34
CA LEU A 115 5.50 6.53 0.25
C LEU A 115 5.46 5.35 1.23
N SER A 116 5.94 4.18 0.82
CA SER A 116 6.05 3.00 1.66
C SER A 116 6.86 3.24 2.93
N ARG A 117 7.99 3.95 2.84
CA ARG A 117 8.80 4.34 4.00
C ARG A 117 8.07 5.32 4.89
N THR A 118 7.43 6.33 4.31
CA THR A 118 6.64 7.33 5.05
C THR A 118 5.52 6.67 5.82
N ILE A 119 4.76 5.75 5.20
CA ILE A 119 3.72 4.96 5.88
C ILE A 119 4.33 4.14 7.02
N LYS A 120 5.38 3.36 6.73
CA LYS A 120 6.01 2.48 7.73
C LYS A 120 6.46 3.28 8.96
N ASN A 121 7.11 4.42 8.73
CA ASN A 121 7.56 5.30 9.79
C ASN A 121 6.38 5.91 10.55
N ALA A 122 5.35 6.33 9.83
CA ALA A 122 4.18 6.97 10.41
C ALA A 122 3.24 6.01 11.16
N VAL A 123 3.27 4.71 10.85
CA VAL A 123 2.52 3.66 11.58
C VAL A 123 3.34 3.10 12.76
N ALA A 124 4.67 3.12 12.66
CA ALA A 124 5.54 2.67 13.74
C ALA A 124 5.35 3.49 15.02
N TYR A 125 5.20 4.81 14.89
CA TYR A 125 4.99 5.70 16.04
C TYR A 125 3.66 5.44 16.79
N PRO A 126 2.48 5.40 16.13
CA PRO A 126 1.22 4.96 16.73
C PRO A 126 1.29 3.58 17.39
N ALA A 127 2.01 2.61 16.80
CA ALA A 127 2.14 1.29 17.39
C ALA A 127 2.83 1.33 18.78
N VAL A 128 3.91 2.11 18.90
CA VAL A 128 4.59 2.33 20.19
C VAL A 128 3.66 3.03 21.18
N MET A 129 2.93 4.06 20.76
CA MET A 129 1.96 4.75 21.62
C MET A 129 0.84 3.82 22.09
N ILE A 130 0.28 2.99 21.21
CA ILE A 130 -0.77 2.01 21.57
C ILE A 130 -0.25 1.02 22.61
N VAL A 131 0.97 0.53 22.46
CA VAL A 131 1.60 -0.36 23.44
C VAL A 131 1.77 0.35 24.78
N MET A 132 2.29 1.59 24.78
CA MET A 132 2.44 2.41 25.99
C MET A 132 1.08 2.68 26.66
N MET A 133 0.06 3.06 25.90
CA MET A 133 -1.30 3.28 26.38
C MET A 133 -1.90 2.01 26.98
N ALA A 134 -1.73 0.86 26.32
CA ALA A 134 -2.20 -0.42 26.83
C ALA A 134 -1.54 -0.76 28.16
N VAL A 135 -0.22 -0.55 28.30
CA VAL A 135 0.50 -0.73 29.57
C VAL A 135 -0.07 0.16 30.66
N VAL A 136 -0.27 1.46 30.39
CA VAL A 136 -0.85 2.40 31.37
C VAL A 136 -2.25 1.97 31.80
N ILE A 137 -3.12 1.62 30.85
CA ILE A 137 -4.50 1.16 31.13
C ILE A 137 -4.49 -0.12 31.97
N VAL A 138 -3.64 -1.09 31.63
CA VAL A 138 -3.49 -2.33 32.40
C VAL A 138 -3.06 -2.03 33.83
N VAL A 139 -2.05 -1.17 34.03
CA VAL A 139 -1.59 -0.80 35.38
C VAL A 139 -2.70 -0.08 36.16
N LEU A 140 -3.40 0.87 35.54
CA LEU A 140 -4.50 1.58 36.18
C LEU A 140 -5.60 0.61 36.65
N ILE A 141 -6.01 -0.30 35.79
CA ILE A 141 -7.12 -1.20 36.11
C ILE A 141 -6.71 -2.31 37.10
N THR A 142 -5.48 -2.85 36.98
CA THR A 142 -5.06 -4.01 37.80
C THR A 142 -4.41 -3.64 39.13
N LYS A 143 -3.84 -2.44 39.25
CA LYS A 143 -3.15 -1.98 40.47
C LYS A 143 -3.86 -0.81 41.12
N VAL A 144 -4.25 0.21 40.37
CA VAL A 144 -4.78 1.45 40.94
C VAL A 144 -6.25 1.32 41.32
N LEU A 145 -7.09 0.82 40.41
CA LEU A 145 -8.53 0.68 40.63
C LEU A 145 -8.90 -0.22 41.82
N PRO A 146 -8.23 -1.37 42.09
CA PRO A 146 -8.51 -2.21 43.25
C PRO A 146 -8.16 -1.52 44.58
N ILE A 147 -7.07 -0.74 44.63
CA ILE A 147 -6.72 0.04 45.82
C ILE A 147 -7.86 1.00 46.16
N PHE A 148 -8.40 1.69 45.15
CA PHE A 148 -9.57 2.56 45.35
C PHE A 148 -10.81 1.78 45.77
N SER A 149 -11.06 0.61 45.17
CA SER A 149 -12.17 -0.27 45.57
C SER A 149 -12.10 -0.65 47.05
N ASP A 150 -10.92 -1.04 47.52
CA ASP A 150 -10.70 -1.42 48.91
C ASP A 150 -10.93 -0.23 49.86
N VAL A 151 -10.42 0.95 49.50
CA VAL A 151 -10.63 2.18 50.30
C VAL A 151 -12.11 2.55 50.37
N LEU A 152 -12.84 2.53 49.24
CA LEU A 152 -14.28 2.80 49.22
C LEU A 152 -15.06 1.80 50.07
N SER A 153 -14.75 0.51 49.96
CA SER A 153 -15.45 -0.54 50.71
C SER A 153 -15.28 -0.38 52.22
N ARG A 154 -14.10 0.07 52.68
CA ARG A 154 -13.84 0.39 54.09
C ARG A 154 -14.61 1.62 54.57
N LEU A 155 -14.95 2.53 53.67
CA LEU A 155 -15.79 3.69 53.93
C LEU A 155 -17.30 3.38 53.79
N GLY A 156 -17.66 2.12 53.52
CA GLY A 156 -19.06 1.69 53.35
C GLY A 156 -19.68 2.08 52.00
N ALA A 157 -18.86 2.54 51.04
CA ALA A 157 -19.32 2.90 49.70
C ALA A 157 -19.04 1.79 48.69
N THR A 158 -19.90 1.68 47.68
CA THR A 158 -19.73 0.78 46.54
C THR A 158 -19.20 1.55 45.34
N LEU A 159 -18.48 0.85 44.45
CA LEU A 159 -18.09 1.42 43.17
C LEU A 159 -19.33 1.71 42.30
N SER A 160 -19.22 2.71 41.43
CA SER A 160 -20.19 2.93 40.35
C SER A 160 -20.25 1.70 39.43
N PRO A 161 -21.41 1.38 38.81
CA PRO A 161 -21.54 0.25 37.86
C PRO A 161 -20.48 0.25 36.75
N LEU A 162 -20.04 1.42 36.30
CA LEU A 162 -18.98 1.56 35.30
C LEU A 162 -17.60 1.14 35.84
N ALA A 163 -17.21 1.56 37.06
CA ALA A 163 -15.97 1.06 37.70
C ALA A 163 -16.05 -0.43 37.97
N GLN A 164 -17.21 -0.94 38.41
CA GLN A 164 -17.38 -2.37 38.65
C GLN A 164 -17.15 -3.17 37.35
N GLY A 165 -17.67 -2.69 36.22
CA GLY A 165 -17.42 -3.26 34.90
C GLY A 165 -15.94 -3.21 34.49
N LEU A 166 -15.28 -2.07 34.70
CA LEU A 166 -13.84 -1.92 34.44
C LEU A 166 -12.97 -2.81 35.34
N LEU A 167 -13.34 -2.97 36.62
CA LEU A 167 -12.65 -3.84 37.57
C LEU A 167 -12.83 -5.33 37.20
N ASN A 168 -14.02 -5.72 36.76
CA ASN A 168 -14.29 -7.07 36.27
C ASN A 168 -13.52 -7.37 34.98
N PHE A 169 -13.51 -6.43 34.03
CA PHE A 169 -12.66 -6.52 32.84
C PHE A 169 -11.18 -6.59 33.22
N GLY A 170 -10.77 -5.79 34.20
CA GLY A 170 -9.44 -5.73 34.76
C GLY A 170 -8.92 -7.00 35.39
N THR A 171 -9.74 -7.64 36.21
CA THR A 171 -9.41 -8.90 36.87
C THR A 171 -9.39 -10.05 35.87
N ALA A 172 -10.26 -10.04 34.86
CA ALA A 172 -10.15 -10.93 33.70
C ALA A 172 -8.85 -10.69 32.93
N LEU A 173 -8.51 -9.42 32.67
CA LEU A 173 -7.30 -9.01 31.96
C LEU A 173 -6.03 -9.32 32.77
N ALA A 174 -6.05 -9.25 34.10
CA ALA A 174 -4.94 -9.65 34.97
C ALA A 174 -4.76 -11.18 34.98
N ARG A 175 -5.88 -11.93 35.03
CA ARG A 175 -5.88 -13.40 35.00
C ARG A 175 -5.40 -13.96 33.66
N TYR A 176 -5.77 -13.31 32.55
CA TYR A 176 -5.30 -13.63 31.21
C TYR A 176 -4.13 -12.75 30.75
N GLY A 177 -3.56 -11.93 31.63
CA GLY A 177 -2.64 -10.84 31.26
C GLY A 177 -1.32 -11.34 30.69
N ALA A 178 -0.78 -12.43 31.24
CA ALA A 178 0.37 -13.12 30.68
C ALA A 178 0.06 -13.74 29.30
N LEU A 179 -1.17 -14.19 29.08
CA LEU A 179 -1.62 -14.76 27.80
C LEU A 179 -1.84 -13.64 26.76
N ILE A 180 -2.37 -12.49 27.17
CA ILE A 180 -2.58 -11.31 26.32
C ILE A 180 -1.26 -10.61 26.00
N LEU A 181 -0.33 -10.46 26.96
CA LEU A 181 1.04 -10.02 26.69
C LEU A 181 1.78 -11.02 25.80
N GLY A 182 1.57 -12.32 26.00
CA GLY A 182 2.07 -13.36 25.11
C GLY A 182 1.52 -13.22 23.70
N VAL A 183 0.22 -12.97 23.54
CA VAL A 183 -0.42 -12.75 22.24
C VAL A 183 0.04 -11.43 21.61
N ILE A 184 0.19 -10.34 22.37
CA ILE A 184 0.72 -9.07 21.87
C ILE A 184 2.19 -9.23 21.47
N ALA A 185 3.00 -9.96 22.25
CA ALA A 185 4.37 -10.27 21.91
C ALA A 185 4.46 -11.17 20.68
N VAL A 186 3.56 -12.15 20.53
CA VAL A 186 3.47 -13.00 19.33
C VAL A 186 2.98 -12.21 18.12
N ILE A 187 2.02 -11.29 18.28
CA ILE A 187 1.54 -10.40 17.21
C ILE A 187 2.61 -9.38 16.84
N ALA A 188 3.34 -8.82 17.81
CA ALA A 188 4.45 -7.90 17.58
C ALA A 188 5.63 -8.62 16.93
N MET A 189 5.97 -9.83 17.39
CA MET A 189 7.00 -10.68 16.81
C MET A 189 6.59 -11.16 15.41
N ALA A 190 5.33 -11.56 15.21
CA ALA A 190 4.78 -11.87 13.90
C ALA A 190 4.78 -10.62 13.01
N TYR A 191 4.43 -9.44 13.52
CA TYR A 191 4.49 -8.19 12.77
C TYR A 191 5.93 -7.82 12.40
N LEU A 192 6.91 -8.02 13.29
CA LEU A 192 8.33 -7.80 13.01
C LEU A 192 8.88 -8.83 12.01
N ILE A 193 8.45 -10.09 12.09
CA ILE A 193 8.80 -11.15 11.14
C ILE A 193 8.11 -10.91 9.79
N LEU A 194 6.83 -10.52 9.74
CA LEU A 194 6.10 -10.12 8.54
C LEU A 194 6.54 -8.75 8.00
N ARG A 195 7.18 -7.91 8.80
CA ARG A 195 7.85 -6.71 8.31
C ARG A 195 9.15 -7.07 7.59
N ASN A 196 9.82 -8.13 8.02
CA ASN A 196 11.06 -8.63 7.41
C ASN A 196 10.79 -9.56 6.22
N THR A 197 9.67 -10.30 6.24
CA THR A 197 9.18 -11.09 5.11
C THR A 197 8.05 -10.33 4.44
N ARG A 198 8.32 -9.75 3.26
CA ARG A 198 7.43 -8.93 2.40
C ARG A 198 6.15 -9.64 1.90
N TRP A 199 5.55 -10.50 2.70
CA TRP A 199 4.36 -11.30 2.46
C TRP A 199 3.07 -10.54 2.84
N SER A 200 3.08 -9.22 2.67
CA SER A 200 1.96 -8.33 3.02
C SER A 200 1.01 -8.07 1.83
N GLY A 201 1.31 -8.58 0.62
CA GLY A 201 0.52 -8.26 -0.57
C GLY A 201 -0.86 -8.95 -0.57
N ALA A 202 -0.93 -10.26 -0.40
CA ALA A 202 -2.16 -11.00 -0.70
C ALA A 202 -3.20 -11.04 0.43
N PHE A 203 -2.76 -11.08 1.69
CA PHE A 203 -3.66 -11.21 2.85
C PHE A 203 -4.29 -9.87 3.25
N LEU A 204 -3.50 -8.79 3.25
CA LEU A 204 -4.05 -7.44 3.45
C LEU A 204 -4.98 -7.06 2.31
N HIS A 205 -4.68 -7.40 1.05
CA HIS A 205 -5.53 -7.06 -0.08
C HIS A 205 -6.95 -7.67 0.04
N LYS A 206 -7.08 -8.86 0.62
CA LYS A 206 -8.38 -9.53 0.84
C LYS A 206 -9.19 -8.99 2.03
N ILE A 207 -8.53 -8.46 3.06
CA ILE A 207 -9.19 -7.84 4.21
C ILE A 207 -9.54 -6.37 3.90
N TYR A 208 -8.67 -5.67 3.16
CA TYR A 208 -8.81 -4.26 2.85
C TYR A 208 -9.93 -3.99 1.82
N THR A 209 -10.09 -4.85 0.81
CA THR A 209 -11.09 -4.69 -0.27
C THR A 209 -12.57 -4.78 0.16
N ARG A 210 -12.87 -5.10 1.43
CA ARG A 210 -14.25 -5.15 1.96
C ARG A 210 -14.73 -3.87 2.64
N GLY A 211 -13.86 -2.90 2.92
CA GLY A 211 -14.26 -1.60 3.50
C GLY A 211 -14.77 -0.61 2.44
N PHE A 212 -15.90 0.06 2.69
CA PHE A 212 -16.44 1.10 1.79
C PHE A 212 -15.45 2.27 1.57
N ALA A 213 -14.71 2.66 2.61
CA ALA A 213 -13.65 3.67 2.52
C ALA A 213 -12.49 3.21 1.61
N THR A 214 -12.18 1.91 1.63
CA THR A 214 -11.11 1.33 0.83
C THR A 214 -11.43 1.29 -0.66
N LYS A 215 -12.69 1.04 -1.03
CA LYS A 215 -13.09 0.97 -2.45
C LYS A 215 -12.83 2.28 -3.19
N ARG A 216 -13.13 3.42 -2.56
CA ARG A 216 -12.85 4.75 -3.16
C ARG A 216 -11.35 5.01 -3.32
N PHE A 217 -10.54 4.57 -2.37
CA PHE A 217 -9.08 4.68 -2.45
C PHE A 217 -8.51 3.79 -3.55
N ALA A 218 -8.94 2.53 -3.63
CA ALA A 218 -8.54 1.60 -4.68
C ALA A 218 -8.90 2.13 -6.07
N ALA A 219 -10.09 2.70 -6.25
CA ALA A 219 -10.50 3.34 -7.49
C ALA A 219 -9.60 4.52 -7.88
N THR A 220 -9.18 5.36 -6.92
CA THR A 220 -8.22 6.46 -7.16
C THR A 220 -6.86 5.93 -7.62
N VAL A 221 -6.35 4.88 -6.99
CA VAL A 221 -5.08 4.23 -7.40
C VAL A 221 -5.20 3.62 -8.80
N ALA A 222 -6.31 2.93 -9.09
CA ALA A 222 -6.55 2.34 -10.40
C ALA A 222 -6.64 3.41 -11.51
N ALA A 223 -7.31 4.54 -11.23
CA ALA A 223 -7.40 5.66 -12.17
C ALA A 223 -6.03 6.31 -12.44
N GLY A 224 -5.19 6.44 -11.41
CA GLY A 224 -3.80 6.91 -11.56
C GLY A 224 -2.95 5.98 -12.42
N ARG A 225 -3.03 4.66 -12.19
CA ARG A 225 -2.33 3.66 -13.01
C ARG A 225 -2.78 3.67 -14.47
N PHE A 226 -4.08 3.76 -14.70
CA PHE A 226 -4.65 3.91 -16.04
C PHE A 226 -4.15 5.18 -16.73
N ALA A 227 -4.19 6.33 -16.06
CA ALA A 227 -3.70 7.59 -16.61
C ALA A 227 -2.20 7.54 -16.95
N ASN A 228 -1.38 6.91 -16.09
CA ASN A 228 0.06 6.77 -16.33
C ASN A 228 0.35 5.85 -17.52
N ALA A 229 -0.36 4.71 -17.62
CA ALA A 229 -0.26 3.81 -18.78
C ALA A 229 -0.60 4.54 -20.08
N MET A 230 -1.74 5.23 -20.12
CA MET A 230 -2.15 6.03 -21.28
C MET A 230 -1.13 7.12 -21.61
N ALA A 231 -0.60 7.83 -20.62
CA ALA A 231 0.41 8.87 -20.83
C ALA A 231 1.66 8.31 -21.52
N LEU A 232 2.15 7.17 -21.04
CA LEU A 232 3.36 6.55 -21.59
C LEU A 232 3.14 6.02 -23.01
N MET A 233 2.00 5.42 -23.29
CA MET A 233 1.66 4.90 -24.62
C MET A 233 1.47 6.04 -25.63
N LEU A 234 0.79 7.11 -25.24
CA LEU A 234 0.58 8.28 -26.09
C LEU A 234 1.89 9.05 -26.34
N GLN A 235 2.74 9.19 -25.32
CA GLN A 235 4.10 9.75 -25.50
C GLN A 235 4.95 8.86 -26.42
N SER A 236 4.65 7.56 -26.44
CA SER A 236 5.28 6.59 -27.34
C SER A 236 4.84 6.73 -28.79
N GLY A 237 3.84 7.57 -29.07
CA GLY A 237 3.30 7.80 -30.41
C GLY A 237 2.20 6.81 -30.82
N LEU A 238 1.74 5.96 -29.89
CA LEU A 238 0.59 5.08 -30.11
C LEU A 238 -0.70 5.90 -30.18
N ASP A 239 -1.68 5.41 -30.93
CA ASP A 239 -2.99 6.04 -30.95
C ASP A 239 -3.80 5.75 -29.67
N THR A 240 -4.95 6.41 -29.52
CA THR A 240 -5.78 6.28 -28.31
C THR A 240 -6.37 4.88 -28.13
N GLN A 241 -6.58 4.12 -29.21
CA GLN A 241 -7.22 2.83 -29.16
C GLN A 241 -6.22 1.73 -28.82
N GLU A 242 -5.05 1.74 -29.47
CA GLU A 242 -3.92 0.87 -29.11
C GLU A 242 -3.47 1.10 -27.67
N SER A 243 -3.40 2.38 -27.26
CA SER A 243 -3.09 2.74 -25.87
C SER A 243 -4.14 2.19 -24.90
N LEU A 244 -5.43 2.25 -25.24
CA LEU A 244 -6.49 1.75 -24.36
C LEU A 244 -6.42 0.23 -24.18
N ASP A 245 -6.19 -0.51 -25.27
CA ASP A 245 -6.09 -1.97 -25.26
C ASP A 245 -4.88 -2.45 -24.43
N MET A 246 -3.76 -1.73 -24.49
CA MET A 246 -2.61 -2.03 -23.63
C MET A 246 -2.84 -1.61 -22.18
N ALA A 247 -3.50 -0.47 -21.93
CA ALA A 247 -3.82 -0.02 -20.57
C ALA A 247 -4.76 -0.98 -19.84
N TYR A 248 -5.67 -1.65 -20.56
CA TYR A 248 -6.55 -2.70 -20.02
C TYR A 248 -5.76 -3.84 -19.34
N GLN A 249 -4.60 -4.21 -19.88
CA GLN A 249 -3.78 -5.30 -19.35
C GLN A 249 -3.08 -4.94 -18.03
N LEU A 250 -2.83 -3.64 -17.80
CA LEU A 250 -2.07 -3.11 -16.67
C LEU A 250 -2.92 -2.83 -15.42
N VAL A 251 -4.24 -2.72 -15.58
CA VAL A 251 -5.15 -2.44 -14.47
C VAL A 251 -5.58 -3.76 -13.83
N ASP A 252 -5.39 -3.89 -12.52
CA ASP A 252 -5.81 -5.07 -11.74
C ASP A 252 -7.21 -4.93 -11.11
N ASP A 253 -7.73 -3.71 -11.02
CA ASP A 253 -9.06 -3.44 -10.45
C ASP A 253 -10.16 -3.84 -11.42
N GLU A 254 -11.03 -4.76 -11.00
CA GLU A 254 -12.10 -5.33 -11.83
C GLU A 254 -13.10 -4.25 -12.29
N ALA A 255 -13.49 -3.34 -11.39
CA ALA A 255 -14.42 -2.27 -11.73
C ALA A 255 -13.82 -1.28 -12.76
N MET A 256 -12.51 -1.02 -12.68
CA MET A 256 -11.81 -0.20 -13.67
C MET A 256 -11.65 -0.94 -15.01
N ARG A 257 -11.42 -2.26 -15.01
CA ARG A 257 -11.39 -3.06 -16.25
C ARG A 257 -12.71 -2.99 -17.00
N ASP A 258 -13.83 -3.16 -16.31
CA ASP A 258 -15.18 -3.07 -16.92
C ASP A 258 -15.39 -1.69 -17.58
N LYS A 259 -14.91 -0.62 -16.93
CA LYS A 259 -15.00 0.75 -17.48
C LYS A 259 -14.13 0.92 -18.72
N ILE A 260 -12.90 0.39 -18.72
CA ILE A 260 -11.99 0.45 -19.87
C ILE A 260 -12.56 -0.33 -21.05
N GLU A 261 -13.11 -1.53 -20.81
CA GLU A 261 -13.75 -2.34 -21.85
C GLU A 261 -14.94 -1.61 -22.47
N ARG A 262 -15.81 -1.02 -21.64
CA ARG A 262 -16.93 -0.21 -22.12
C ARG A 262 -16.47 1.04 -22.87
N CYS A 263 -15.36 1.66 -22.46
CA CYS A 263 -14.77 2.80 -23.15
C CYS A 263 -14.32 2.39 -24.55
N GLY A 264 -13.67 1.22 -24.68
CA GLY A 264 -13.25 0.67 -25.96
C GLY A 264 -14.43 0.35 -26.88
N ALA A 265 -15.54 -0.17 -26.32
CA ALA A 265 -16.77 -0.40 -27.08
C ALA A 265 -17.35 0.91 -27.66
N LEU A 266 -17.45 1.97 -26.83
CA LEU A 266 -17.93 3.28 -27.29
C LEU A 266 -17.04 3.90 -28.38
N MET A 267 -15.72 3.72 -28.27
CA MET A 267 -14.80 4.19 -29.31
C MET A 267 -15.00 3.47 -30.65
N LYS A 268 -15.29 2.16 -30.62
CA LYS A 268 -15.64 1.38 -31.81
C LYS A 268 -16.96 1.82 -32.44
N GLU A 269 -17.87 2.38 -31.64
CA GLU A 269 -19.14 2.99 -32.09
C GLU A 269 -18.94 4.42 -32.65
N GLY A 270 -17.71 4.95 -32.66
CA GLY A 270 -17.38 6.27 -33.22
C GLY A 270 -17.38 7.41 -32.20
N VAL A 271 -17.54 7.11 -30.90
CA VAL A 271 -17.43 8.12 -29.84
C VAL A 271 -15.97 8.50 -29.64
N THR A 272 -15.69 9.81 -29.46
CA THR A 272 -14.31 10.27 -29.23
C THR A 272 -13.79 9.74 -27.90
N PHE A 273 -12.48 9.47 -27.81
CA PHE A 273 -11.84 8.97 -26.58
C PHE A 273 -12.17 9.82 -25.35
N SER A 274 -12.07 11.15 -25.46
CA SER A 274 -12.37 12.05 -24.34
C SER A 274 -13.83 11.98 -23.85
N GLN A 275 -14.77 11.70 -24.76
CA GLN A 275 -16.17 11.52 -24.44
C GLN A 275 -16.41 10.14 -23.82
N ALA A 276 -15.86 9.07 -24.42
CA ALA A 276 -15.99 7.70 -23.92
C ALA A 276 -15.43 7.53 -22.49
N VAL A 277 -14.30 8.17 -22.19
CA VAL A 277 -13.69 8.19 -20.85
C VAL A 277 -14.57 8.92 -19.83
N GLN A 278 -15.29 9.96 -20.26
CA GLN A 278 -16.23 10.67 -19.40
C GLN A 278 -17.51 9.85 -19.17
N ASP A 279 -18.07 9.24 -20.22
CA ASP A 279 -19.33 8.48 -20.16
C ASP A 279 -19.19 7.17 -19.36
N THR A 280 -17.97 6.61 -19.31
CA THR A 280 -17.64 5.45 -18.46
C THR A 280 -17.21 5.82 -17.05
N GLU A 281 -17.15 7.11 -16.73
CA GLU A 281 -16.73 7.64 -15.43
C GLU A 281 -15.35 7.12 -14.99
N ILE A 282 -14.44 6.89 -15.94
CA ILE A 282 -13.03 6.61 -15.61
C ILE A 282 -12.41 7.87 -14.98
N PHE A 283 -12.68 9.03 -15.58
CA PHE A 283 -12.37 10.33 -15.01
C PHE A 283 -13.62 11.17 -14.83
N SER A 284 -13.64 11.98 -13.77
CA SER A 284 -14.76 12.86 -13.44
C SER A 284 -14.28 14.29 -13.14
N GLY A 285 -15.19 15.26 -13.26
CA GLY A 285 -14.93 16.64 -12.83
C GLY A 285 -13.81 17.32 -13.62
N VAL A 286 -12.81 17.84 -12.92
CA VAL A 286 -11.70 18.61 -13.52
C VAL A 286 -10.87 17.75 -14.48
N ASN A 287 -10.59 16.49 -14.13
CA ASN A 287 -9.77 15.60 -14.96
C ASN A 287 -10.46 15.28 -16.31
N ALA A 288 -11.78 15.02 -16.31
CA ALA A 288 -12.55 14.80 -17.53
C ALA A 288 -12.58 16.05 -18.44
N ARG A 289 -12.73 17.25 -17.84
CA ARG A 289 -12.68 18.50 -18.60
C ARG A 289 -11.30 18.75 -19.21
N MET A 290 -10.25 18.53 -18.44
CA MET A 290 -8.87 18.68 -18.91
C MET A 290 -8.59 17.71 -20.07
N LEU A 291 -9.07 16.47 -19.97
CA LEU A 291 -8.98 15.50 -21.06
C LEU A 291 -9.68 15.99 -22.34
N ARG A 292 -10.90 16.52 -22.23
CA ARG A 292 -11.63 17.06 -23.39
C ARG A 292 -10.87 18.21 -24.06
N VAL A 293 -10.33 19.16 -23.27
CA VAL A 293 -9.53 20.28 -23.78
C VAL A 293 -8.24 19.78 -24.43
N GLY A 294 -7.54 18.83 -23.79
CA GLY A 294 -6.33 18.21 -24.31
C GLY A 294 -6.56 17.44 -25.61
N PHE A 295 -7.69 16.74 -25.73
CA PHE A 295 -8.09 16.03 -26.94
C PHE A 295 -8.28 16.99 -28.11
N GLN A 296 -8.99 18.09 -27.90
CA GLN A 296 -9.20 19.13 -28.92
C GLN A 296 -7.91 19.85 -29.31
N ALA A 297 -6.98 20.00 -28.37
CA ALA A 297 -5.68 20.64 -28.59
C ALA A 297 -4.60 19.66 -29.11
N GLY A 298 -4.90 18.37 -29.24
CA GLY A 298 -3.92 17.35 -29.67
C GLY A 298 -2.79 17.08 -28.67
N ALA A 299 -3.00 17.38 -27.38
CA ALA A 299 -1.99 17.29 -26.31
C ALA A 299 -2.37 16.24 -25.25
N LEU A 300 -2.89 15.09 -25.69
CA LEU A 300 -3.37 14.02 -24.80
C LEU A 300 -2.25 13.40 -23.97
N ASP A 301 -1.08 13.25 -24.54
CA ASP A 301 0.16 12.77 -23.90
C ASP A 301 0.51 13.58 -22.64
N LYS A 302 0.47 14.92 -22.75
CA LYS A 302 0.75 15.84 -21.64
C LYS A 302 -0.38 15.84 -20.62
N VAL A 303 -1.64 15.88 -21.09
CA VAL A 303 -2.81 15.91 -20.22
C VAL A 303 -2.97 14.62 -19.43
N MET A 304 -2.72 13.46 -20.03
CA MET A 304 -2.73 12.18 -19.30
C MET A 304 -1.63 12.13 -18.25
N ALA A 305 -0.42 12.64 -18.56
CA ALA A 305 0.65 12.73 -17.58
C ALA A 305 0.31 13.66 -16.39
N ASP A 306 -0.37 14.78 -16.65
CA ASP A 306 -0.89 15.66 -15.60
C ASP A 306 -1.98 14.98 -14.77
N ILE A 307 -2.88 14.22 -15.39
CA ILE A 307 -3.92 13.47 -14.67
C ILE A 307 -3.29 12.39 -13.79
N ALA A 308 -2.28 11.68 -14.30
CA ALA A 308 -1.55 10.68 -13.54
C ALA A 308 -0.91 11.30 -12.28
N ARG A 309 -0.16 12.40 -12.44
CA ARG A 309 0.44 13.14 -11.32
C ARG A 309 -0.59 13.58 -10.28
N ARG A 310 -1.73 14.13 -10.71
CA ARG A 310 -2.79 14.55 -9.78
C ARG A 310 -3.37 13.39 -8.97
N TYR A 311 -3.51 12.20 -9.57
CA TYR A 311 -3.96 11.02 -8.83
C TYR A 311 -2.89 10.49 -7.88
N GLU A 312 -1.61 10.55 -8.26
CA GLU A 312 -0.49 10.24 -7.37
C GLU A 312 -0.49 11.20 -6.15
N ASP A 313 -0.56 12.51 -6.38
CA ASP A 313 -0.64 13.52 -5.32
C ASP A 313 -1.87 13.31 -4.41
N GLU A 314 -3.03 13.00 -4.98
CA GLU A 314 -4.25 12.74 -4.20
C GLU A 314 -4.13 11.49 -3.32
N VAL A 315 -3.44 10.45 -3.82
CA VAL A 315 -3.14 9.25 -3.03
C VAL A 315 -2.24 9.63 -1.84
N ASP A 316 -1.16 10.36 -2.09
CA ASP A 316 -0.22 10.82 -1.06
C ASP A 316 -0.90 11.69 0.01
N GLU A 317 -1.72 12.66 -0.40
CA GLU A 317 -2.47 13.52 0.52
C GLU A 317 -3.49 12.75 1.36
N ARG A 318 -4.22 11.81 0.75
CA ARG A 318 -5.21 10.98 1.48
C ARG A 318 -4.51 10.11 2.52
N MET A 319 -3.32 9.60 2.20
CA MET A 319 -2.51 8.81 3.11
C MET A 319 -1.95 9.66 4.24
N GLY A 320 -1.39 10.83 3.92
CA GLY A 320 -0.92 11.80 4.91
C GLY A 320 -2.02 12.22 5.90
N ARG A 321 -3.24 12.46 5.42
CA ARG A 321 -4.41 12.77 6.27
C ARG A 321 -4.85 11.59 7.13
N ALA A 322 -4.89 10.38 6.57
CA ALA A 322 -5.24 9.19 7.34
C ALA A 322 -4.26 8.98 8.50
N ILE A 323 -2.97 9.24 8.24
CA ILE A 323 -1.89 9.17 9.22
C ILE A 323 -2.03 10.27 10.29
N SER A 324 -2.23 11.53 9.90
CA SER A 324 -2.27 12.66 10.84
C SER A 324 -3.47 12.62 11.79
N LEU A 325 -4.55 11.94 11.41
CA LEU A 325 -5.72 11.73 12.28
C LEU A 325 -5.51 10.64 13.34
N LEU A 326 -4.53 9.76 13.18
CA LEU A 326 -4.28 8.67 14.14
C LEU A 326 -3.82 9.19 15.50
N GLU A 327 -2.95 10.19 15.55
CA GLU A 327 -2.45 10.74 16.81
C GLU A 327 -3.56 11.37 17.68
N PRO A 328 -4.36 12.35 17.18
CA PRO A 328 -5.40 12.97 17.99
C PRO A 328 -6.51 11.99 18.38
N THR A 329 -6.82 11.00 17.53
CA THR A 329 -7.81 9.96 17.88
C THR A 329 -7.33 9.04 19.01
N LEU A 330 -6.05 8.65 19.00
CA LEU A 330 -5.46 7.87 20.09
C LEU A 330 -5.46 8.65 21.41
N VAL A 331 -5.05 9.92 21.38
CA VAL A 331 -5.07 10.79 22.57
C VAL A 331 -6.50 11.01 23.08
N ALA A 332 -7.47 11.22 22.20
CA ALA A 332 -8.88 11.37 22.57
C ALA A 332 -9.42 10.10 23.26
N VAL A 333 -9.15 8.91 22.70
CA VAL A 333 -9.55 7.63 23.30
C VAL A 333 -8.90 7.45 24.68
N LEU A 334 -7.60 7.73 24.81
CA LEU A 334 -6.91 7.67 26.10
C LEU A 334 -7.57 8.59 27.13
N SER A 335 -7.86 9.82 26.72
CA SER A 335 -8.42 10.85 27.60
C SER A 335 -9.82 10.47 28.09
N ILE A 336 -10.64 9.88 27.21
CA ILE A 336 -11.97 9.36 27.56
C ILE A 336 -11.84 8.21 28.57
N ILE A 337 -10.92 7.27 28.35
CA ILE A 337 -10.72 6.13 29.26
C ILE A 337 -10.25 6.61 30.63
N VAL A 338 -9.23 7.47 30.69
CA VAL A 338 -8.72 8.04 31.94
C VAL A 338 -9.79 8.86 32.64
N GLY A 339 -10.53 9.70 31.90
CA GLY A 339 -11.64 10.48 32.44
C GLY A 339 -12.76 9.60 33.03
N MET A 340 -13.13 8.51 32.36
CA MET A 340 -14.11 7.55 32.89
C MET A 340 -13.61 6.90 34.19
N ILE A 341 -12.33 6.52 34.26
CA ILE A 341 -11.73 5.95 35.47
C ILE A 341 -11.77 6.97 36.63
N LEU A 342 -11.35 8.20 36.38
CA LEU A 342 -11.35 9.28 37.37
C LEU A 342 -12.75 9.58 37.90
N LEU A 343 -13.74 9.77 37.02
CA LEU A 343 -15.13 10.00 37.41
C LEU A 343 -15.66 8.86 38.27
N SER A 344 -15.30 7.63 37.92
CA SER A 344 -15.78 6.46 38.65
C SER A 344 -15.21 6.33 40.06
N VAL A 345 -14.07 6.96 40.33
CA VAL A 345 -13.47 7.04 41.67
C VAL A 345 -13.94 8.29 42.43
N MET A 346 -14.07 9.43 41.75
CA MET A 346 -14.44 10.70 42.39
C MET A 346 -15.91 10.75 42.82
N LEU A 347 -16.84 10.19 42.03
CA LEU A 347 -18.28 10.23 42.34
C LEU A 347 -18.61 9.61 43.72
N PRO A 348 -18.11 8.40 44.07
CA PRO A 348 -18.36 7.84 45.39
C PRO A 348 -17.66 8.59 46.53
N LEU A 349 -16.47 9.17 46.29
CA LEU A 349 -15.80 10.00 47.31
C LEU A 349 -16.64 11.24 47.65
N MET A 350 -17.25 11.87 46.64
CA MET A 350 -18.15 13.00 46.87
C MET A 350 -19.39 12.58 47.66
N SER A 351 -19.98 11.40 47.40
CA SER A 351 -21.15 10.93 48.15
C SER A 351 -20.82 10.62 49.62
N ILE A 352 -19.61 10.14 49.90
CA ILE A 352 -19.14 9.91 51.27
C ILE A 352 -18.94 11.26 51.99
N MET A 353 -18.29 12.23 51.34
CA MET A 353 -18.10 13.56 51.93
C MET A 353 -19.42 14.28 52.21
N SER A 354 -20.42 14.17 51.32
CA SER A 354 -21.76 14.73 51.56
C SER A 354 -22.58 13.98 52.60
N SER A 355 -22.19 12.76 52.97
CA SER A 355 -22.85 11.96 54.00
C SER A 355 -22.24 12.18 55.39
N ILE A 356 -21.04 12.74 55.47
CA ILE A 356 -20.29 12.98 56.72
C ILE A 356 -20.40 14.44 57.19
N GLY A 357 -20.73 15.38 56.30
CA GLY A 357 -21.07 16.77 56.63
C GLY A 357 -22.57 17.00 56.72
#